data_AF-A0A0K9HVK1-F1
#
_entry.id   AF-A0A0K9HVK1-F1
#
_cell.length_a   1.000
_cell.length_b   1.000
_cell.length_c   1.000
_cell.angle_alpha   90.00
_cell.angle_beta   90.00
_cell.angle_gamma   90.00
#
_symmetry.space_group_name_H-M   'P 1'
#
loop_
_entity.id
_entity.type
_entity.pdbx_description
1 polymer ?
#
loop_
_entity_poly.entity_id
_entity_poly.type
_entity_poly.pdbx_seq_one_letter_code
_entity_poly.pdbx_strand_id
1 'polypeptide(L)'
;MNRRRRETIIREIEYWKRSRLLPEHYCNYLLALYTEGDASLSPRRPLRSRLEASLCLLLPAAALAIYFTELSFVLQTLLCALFFAVCLFFCWRWRNERELLHFPLIGSAWILLVASMLEVDRFFQGQAGALAAAVIGNCVLWFAVGRLLRLRYFSLAAVSGPLLVAAAIWWC
;
A
#
# COMPACT_ATOMS: atom_id res chain seq x y z
N MET A 1 -21.56 12.43 40.97
CA MET A 1 -22.28 12.71 39.70
C MET A 1 -23.15 11.50 39.35
N ASN A 2 -24.43 11.68 38.98
CA ASN A 2 -25.39 10.57 38.83
C ASN A 2 -25.07 9.66 37.63
N ARG A 3 -24.80 8.37 37.88
CA ARG A 3 -24.51 7.35 36.86
C ARG A 3 -25.57 7.26 35.75
N ARG A 4 -26.85 7.42 36.11
CA ARG A 4 -27.97 7.48 35.16
C ARG A 4 -27.87 8.65 34.16
N ARG A 5 -27.43 9.83 34.61
CA ARG A 5 -27.28 11.00 33.71
C ARG A 5 -26.14 10.79 32.70
N ARG A 6 -25.05 10.16 33.14
CA ARG A 6 -23.91 9.80 32.28
C ARG A 6 -24.34 8.84 31.17
N GLU A 7 -25.11 7.80 31.51
CA GLU A 7 -25.62 6.84 30.52
C GLU A 7 -26.60 7.48 29.52
N THR A 8 -27.43 8.44 29.94
CA THR A 8 -28.30 9.21 29.04
C THR A 8 -27.47 10.04 28.04
N ILE A 9 -26.45 10.76 28.52
CA ILE A 9 -25.57 11.59 27.68
C ILE A 9 -24.82 10.73 26.64
N ILE A 10 -24.34 9.55 27.02
CA ILE A 10 -23.66 8.63 26.08
C ILE A 10 -24.60 8.19 24.94
N ARG A 11 -25.86 7.86 25.26
CA ARG A 11 -26.86 7.45 24.24
C ARG A 11 -27.19 8.60 23.28
N GLU A 12 -27.25 9.83 23.77
CA GLU A 12 -27.49 11.02 22.93
C GLU A 12 -26.31 11.29 21.99
N ILE A 13 -25.07 11.20 22.48
CA ILE A 13 -23.87 11.34 21.64
C ILE A 13 -23.84 10.27 20.54
N GLU A 14 -24.21 9.03 20.87
CA GLU A 14 -24.28 7.92 19.90
C GLU A 14 -25.38 8.15 18.85
N TYR A 15 -26.51 8.71 19.26
CA TYR A 15 -27.57 9.16 18.34
C TYR A 15 -27.09 10.26 17.39
N TRP A 16 -26.36 11.27 17.89
CA TRP A 16 -25.79 12.35 17.06
C TRP A 16 -24.74 11.83 16.07
N LYS A 17 -23.95 10.83 16.46
CA LYS A 17 -22.98 10.16 15.59
C LYS A 17 -23.67 9.40 14.46
N ARG A 18 -24.73 8.63 14.77
CA ARG A 18 -25.49 7.86 13.77
C ARG A 18 -26.22 8.76 12.78
N SER A 19 -26.72 9.90 13.24
CA SER A 19 -27.43 10.89 12.43
C SER A 19 -26.52 11.89 11.71
N ARG A 20 -25.18 11.81 11.90
CA ARG A 20 -24.17 12.74 11.36
C ARG A 20 -24.43 14.23 11.69
N LEU A 21 -25.11 14.50 12.80
CA LEU A 21 -25.37 15.88 13.27
C LEU A 21 -24.09 16.57 13.75
N LEU A 22 -23.10 15.80 14.23
CA LEU A 22 -21.78 16.30 14.61
C LEU A 22 -20.67 15.55 13.86
N PRO A 23 -19.54 16.22 13.54
CA PRO A 23 -18.37 15.56 12.98
C PRO A 23 -17.83 14.48 13.94
N GLU A 24 -17.43 13.33 13.38
CA GLU A 24 -17.09 12.12 14.15
C GLU A 24 -15.99 12.34 15.21
N HIS A 25 -15.08 13.27 14.95
CA HIS A 25 -13.99 13.62 15.87
C HIS A 25 -14.50 14.15 17.21
N TYR A 26 -15.53 15.01 17.19
CA TYR A 26 -16.09 15.60 18.42
C TYR A 26 -16.91 14.60 19.23
N CYS A 27 -17.70 13.75 18.56
CA CYS A 27 -18.40 12.66 19.24
C CYS A 27 -17.41 11.72 19.94
N ASN A 28 -16.29 11.39 19.29
CA ASN A 28 -15.29 10.51 19.89
C ASN A 28 -14.58 11.16 21.09
N TYR A 29 -14.32 12.46 21.06
CA TYR A 29 -13.76 13.21 22.19
C TYR A 29 -14.72 13.25 23.38
N LEU A 30 -15.98 13.62 23.16
CA LEU A 30 -17.01 13.65 24.22
C LEU A 30 -17.24 12.26 24.80
N LEU A 31 -17.33 11.25 23.94
CA LEU A 31 -17.51 9.87 24.38
C LEU A 31 -16.33 9.43 25.25
N ALA A 32 -15.08 9.70 24.85
CA ALA A 32 -13.89 9.39 25.65
C ALA A 32 -13.85 10.13 27.00
N LEU A 33 -14.30 11.39 27.03
CA LEU A 33 -14.37 12.18 28.25
C LEU A 33 -15.43 11.63 29.22
N TYR A 34 -16.60 11.27 28.69
CA TYR A 34 -17.71 10.71 29.49
C TYR A 34 -17.57 9.21 29.73
N THR A 35 -16.66 8.49 29.07
CA THR A 35 -16.36 7.09 29.37
C THR A 35 -15.15 6.93 30.29
N GLU A 36 -14.40 7.98 30.63
CA GLU A 36 -13.29 7.94 31.61
C GLU A 36 -12.32 6.75 31.39
N GLY A 37 -12.15 6.31 30.13
CA GLY A 37 -11.29 5.17 29.80
C GLY A 37 -11.92 3.78 29.93
N ASP A 38 -13.25 3.67 30.05
CA ASP A 38 -13.94 2.38 29.96
C ASP A 38 -13.73 1.78 28.56
N ALA A 39 -12.82 0.81 28.48
CA ALA A 39 -12.28 0.25 27.24
C ALA A 39 -13.34 -0.45 26.36
N SER A 40 -14.57 -0.58 26.86
CA SER A 40 -15.71 -1.21 26.20
C SER A 40 -16.29 -0.37 25.05
N LEU A 41 -16.05 0.94 25.02
CA LEU A 41 -16.58 1.85 24.00
C LEU A 41 -15.51 2.62 23.22
N SER A 42 -14.23 2.29 23.42
CA SER A 42 -13.17 2.84 22.57
C SER A 42 -13.49 2.48 21.13
N PRO A 43 -13.56 3.45 20.19
CA PRO A 43 -13.82 3.13 18.79
C PRO A 43 -12.71 2.18 18.37
N ARG A 44 -13.06 0.90 18.13
CA ARG A 44 -12.13 -0.11 17.64
C ARG A 44 -11.35 0.57 16.52
N ARG A 45 -10.06 0.89 16.75
CA ARG A 45 -9.18 1.35 15.67
C ARG A 45 -9.43 0.37 14.54
N PRO A 46 -9.92 0.83 13.37
CA PRO A 46 -10.39 -0.10 12.38
C PRO A 46 -9.22 -1.01 12.05
N LEU A 47 -9.48 -2.31 11.92
CA LEU A 47 -8.48 -3.31 11.52
C LEU A 47 -7.65 -2.82 10.30
N ARG A 48 -8.28 -1.94 9.49
CA ARG A 48 -7.74 -1.05 8.47
C ARG A 48 -6.42 -0.37 8.84
N SER A 49 -6.30 0.31 9.99
CA SER A 49 -5.07 1.00 10.41
C SER A 49 -3.92 0.04 10.72
N ARG A 50 -4.23 -1.16 11.24
CA ARG A 50 -3.21 -2.21 11.47
C ARG A 50 -2.75 -2.85 10.16
N LEU A 51 -3.66 -3.01 9.21
CA LEU A 51 -3.35 -3.57 7.89
C LEU A 51 -2.56 -2.60 7.02
N GLU A 52 -2.89 -1.31 7.02
CA GLU A 52 -2.09 -0.25 6.38
C GLU A 52 -0.66 -0.19 6.95
N ALA A 53 -0.53 -0.23 8.28
CA ALA A 53 0.79 -0.27 8.94
C ALA A 53 1.57 -1.55 8.61
N SER A 54 0.90 -2.71 8.59
CA SER A 54 1.49 -3.99 8.17
C SER A 54 2.00 -3.95 6.73
N LEU A 55 1.27 -3.31 5.82
CA LEU A 55 1.66 -3.21 4.41
C LEU A 55 2.80 -2.22 4.20
N CYS A 56 2.77 -1.09 4.91
CA CYS A 56 3.89 -0.14 4.94
C CYS A 56 5.15 -0.74 5.54
N LEU A 57 5.03 -1.66 6.50
CA LEU A 57 6.15 -2.38 7.10
C LEU A 57 6.65 -3.52 6.20
N LEU A 58 5.78 -4.07 5.35
CA LEU A 58 6.13 -5.09 4.37
C LEU A 58 7.24 -4.54 3.47
N LEU A 59 7.07 -3.36 2.84
CA LEU A 59 8.05 -2.77 1.91
C LEU A 59 9.50 -2.73 2.43
N PRO A 60 9.79 -2.09 3.59
CA PRO A 60 11.13 -2.08 4.14
C PRO A 60 11.58 -3.49 4.54
N ALA A 61 10.69 -4.39 4.94
CA ALA A 61 11.05 -5.79 5.20
C ALA A 61 11.48 -6.53 3.91
N ALA A 62 10.85 -6.30 2.76
CA ALA A 62 11.33 -6.83 1.47
C ALA A 62 12.67 -6.21 1.08
N ALA A 63 12.81 -4.90 1.19
CA ALA A 63 14.06 -4.21 0.85
C ALA A 63 15.21 -4.68 1.76
N LEU A 64 14.95 -4.83 3.06
CA LEU A 64 15.91 -5.37 4.01
C LEU A 64 16.24 -6.82 3.69
N ALA A 65 15.24 -7.66 3.40
CA ALA A 65 15.48 -9.05 3.01
C ALA A 65 16.35 -9.14 1.75
N ILE A 66 16.09 -8.33 0.72
CA ILE A 66 16.88 -8.30 -0.52
C ILE A 66 18.32 -7.80 -0.26
N TYR A 67 18.49 -6.80 0.61
CA TYR A 67 19.79 -6.18 0.89
C TYR A 67 20.67 -6.99 1.85
N PHE A 68 20.07 -7.66 2.84
CA PHE A 68 20.83 -8.35 3.91
C PHE A 68 21.19 -9.81 3.61
N THR A 69 20.60 -10.45 2.61
CA THR A 69 20.81 -11.88 2.42
C THR A 69 21.96 -12.21 1.45
N GLU A 70 23.11 -12.61 2.00
CA GLU A 70 24.10 -13.55 1.42
C GLU A 70 23.50 -14.97 1.23
N LEU A 71 22.25 -15.06 0.78
CA LEU A 71 21.48 -16.30 0.75
C LEU A 71 21.33 -16.76 -0.71
N SER A 72 21.14 -18.06 -0.94
CA SER A 72 21.14 -18.60 -2.30
C SER A 72 20.07 -17.93 -3.18
N PHE A 73 20.45 -17.67 -4.44
CA PHE A 73 19.61 -17.00 -5.44
C PHE A 73 18.16 -17.53 -5.51
N VAL A 74 17.99 -18.85 -5.33
CA VAL A 74 16.70 -19.53 -5.38
C VAL A 74 15.74 -19.00 -4.31
N LEU A 75 16.24 -18.83 -3.08
CA LEU A 75 15.44 -18.39 -1.94
C LEU A 75 15.09 -16.90 -2.03
N GLN A 76 15.99 -16.07 -2.55
CA GLN A 76 15.71 -14.65 -2.82
C GLN A 76 14.55 -14.49 -3.82
N THR A 77 14.59 -15.25 -4.92
CA THR A 77 13.52 -15.23 -5.95
C THR A 77 12.19 -15.71 -5.38
N LEU A 78 12.22 -16.77 -4.57
CA LEU A 78 11.03 -17.34 -3.95
C LEU A 78 10.39 -16.39 -2.93
N LEU A 79 11.21 -15.67 -2.16
CA LEU A 79 10.73 -14.67 -1.20
C LEU A 79 10.11 -13.45 -1.92
N CYS A 80 10.75 -12.96 -2.99
CA CYS A 80 10.18 -11.90 -3.83
C CYS A 80 8.82 -12.32 -4.40
N ALA A 81 8.71 -13.55 -4.92
CA ALA A 81 7.47 -14.08 -5.46
C ALA A 81 6.36 -14.19 -4.40
N LEU A 82 6.69 -14.68 -3.19
CA LEU A 82 5.75 -14.75 -2.06
C LEU A 82 5.22 -13.36 -1.72
N PHE A 83 6.10 -12.38 -1.61
CA PHE A 83 5.73 -11.03 -1.24
C PHE A 83 4.88 -10.36 -2.33
N PHE A 84 5.23 -10.56 -3.61
CA PHE A 84 4.41 -10.12 -4.73
C PHE A 84 3.00 -10.72 -4.68
N ALA A 85 2.88 -12.03 -4.39
CA ALA A 85 1.59 -12.70 -4.26
C ALA A 85 0.74 -12.12 -3.12
N VAL A 86 1.36 -11.79 -1.98
CA VAL A 86 0.70 -11.10 -0.87
C VAL A 86 0.18 -9.73 -1.29
N CYS A 87 0.98 -8.93 -2.00
CA CYS A 87 0.55 -7.64 -2.53
C CYS A 87 -0.62 -7.78 -3.51
N LEU A 88 -0.59 -8.76 -4.42
CA LEU A 88 -1.70 -9.02 -5.36
C LEU A 88 -2.98 -9.45 -4.63
N PHE A 89 -2.87 -10.31 -3.62
CA PHE A 89 -4.01 -10.74 -2.82
C PHE A 89 -4.66 -9.56 -2.10
N PHE A 90 -3.86 -8.64 -1.56
CA PHE A 90 -4.37 -7.41 -0.94
C PHE A 90 -4.97 -6.45 -1.96
N CYS A 91 -4.39 -6.30 -3.16
CA CYS A 91 -4.98 -5.57 -4.28
C CYS A 91 -6.36 -6.14 -4.67
N TRP A 92 -6.48 -7.47 -4.77
CA TRP A 92 -7.76 -8.12 -5.04
C TRP A 92 -8.77 -7.83 -3.93
N ARG A 93 -8.38 -8.06 -2.67
CA ARG A 93 -9.24 -7.86 -1.50
C ARG A 93 -9.78 -6.43 -1.41
N TRP A 94 -8.92 -5.45 -1.66
CA TRP A 94 -9.26 -4.03 -1.55
C TRP A 94 -9.64 -3.37 -2.87
N ARG A 95 -9.95 -4.16 -3.92
CA ARG A 95 -10.44 -3.64 -5.20
C ARG A 95 -11.67 -2.72 -5.06
N ASN A 96 -12.49 -2.96 -4.03
CA ASN A 96 -13.70 -2.17 -3.78
C ASN A 96 -13.41 -0.86 -3.01
N GLU A 97 -12.28 -0.77 -2.32
CA GLU A 97 -11.89 0.33 -1.42
C GLU A 97 -10.80 1.18 -2.08
N ARG A 98 -11.19 2.19 -2.87
CA ARG A 98 -10.26 2.95 -3.73
C ARG A 98 -9.09 3.61 -2.99
N GLU A 99 -9.30 4.05 -1.74
CA GLU A 99 -8.27 4.72 -0.93
C GLU A 99 -7.15 3.77 -0.46
N LEU A 100 -7.50 2.51 -0.19
CA LEU A 100 -6.56 1.50 0.30
C LEU A 100 -5.77 0.83 -0.82
N LEU A 101 -6.25 0.95 -2.05
CA LEU A 101 -5.66 0.29 -3.20
C LEU A 101 -4.30 0.87 -3.58
N HIS A 102 -4.01 2.11 -3.17
CA HIS A 102 -2.77 2.80 -3.52
C HIS A 102 -1.51 2.10 -3.01
N PHE A 103 -1.50 1.71 -1.73
CA PHE A 103 -0.35 1.08 -1.07
C PHE A 103 0.05 -0.29 -1.64
N PRO A 104 -0.86 -1.30 -1.75
CA PRO A 104 -0.50 -2.60 -2.32
C PRO A 104 -0.10 -2.48 -3.79
N LEU A 105 -0.70 -1.54 -4.53
CA LEU A 105 -0.38 -1.33 -5.94
C LEU A 105 1.04 -0.81 -6.12
N ILE A 106 1.45 0.19 -5.32
CA ILE A 106 2.83 0.72 -5.32
C ILE A 106 3.82 -0.38 -4.94
N GLY A 107 3.52 -1.17 -3.89
CA GLY A 107 4.37 -2.30 -3.49
C GLY A 107 4.52 -3.33 -4.61
N SER A 108 3.42 -3.71 -5.25
CA SER A 108 3.45 -4.67 -6.36
C SER A 108 4.26 -4.16 -7.55
N ALA A 109 4.16 -2.86 -7.88
CA ALA A 109 4.92 -2.24 -8.95
C ALA A 109 6.43 -2.28 -8.65
N TRP A 110 6.82 -1.88 -7.44
CA TRP A 110 8.23 -1.86 -7.04
C TRP A 110 8.86 -3.25 -7.08
N ILE A 111 8.17 -4.27 -6.56
CA ILE A 111 8.66 -5.66 -6.57
C ILE A 111 8.78 -6.19 -7.99
N LEU A 112 7.81 -5.89 -8.86
CA LEU A 112 7.84 -6.32 -10.26
C LEU A 112 9.05 -5.74 -11.00
N LEU A 113 9.35 -4.46 -10.76
CA LEU A 113 10.52 -3.81 -11.35
C LEU A 113 11.81 -4.46 -10.87
N VAL A 114 11.98 -4.66 -9.56
CA VAL A 114 13.19 -5.29 -9.00
C VAL A 114 13.35 -6.72 -9.52
N ALA A 115 12.27 -7.50 -9.55
CA ALA A 115 12.28 -8.87 -10.07
C ALA A 115 12.69 -8.90 -11.55
N SER A 116 12.13 -8.02 -12.37
CA SER A 116 12.46 -7.94 -13.80
C SER A 116 13.92 -7.55 -14.04
N MET A 117 14.50 -6.68 -13.20
CA MET A 117 15.92 -6.33 -13.31
C MET A 117 16.83 -7.51 -12.95
N LEU A 118 16.49 -8.27 -11.91
CA LEU A 118 17.23 -9.49 -11.57
C LEU A 118 17.21 -10.52 -12.70
N GLU A 119 16.05 -10.74 -13.33
CA GLU A 119 15.95 -11.73 -14.41
C GLU A 119 16.74 -11.33 -15.66
N VAL A 120 16.73 -10.04 -16.01
CA VAL A 120 17.45 -9.53 -17.18
C VAL A 120 18.96 -9.58 -16.98
N ASP A 121 19.44 -9.22 -15.79
CA ASP A 121 20.86 -9.32 -15.45
C ASP A 121 21.36 -10.76 -15.58
N ARG A 122 20.53 -11.74 -15.18
CA ARG A 122 20.82 -13.18 -15.27
C ARG A 122 20.85 -13.69 -16.71
N PHE A 123 19.89 -13.28 -17.54
CA PHE A 123 19.72 -13.85 -18.88
C PHE A 123 20.60 -13.16 -19.94
N PHE A 124 20.87 -11.86 -19.79
CA PHE A 124 21.53 -11.03 -20.81
C PHE A 124 22.86 -10.41 -20.38
N GLN A 125 23.44 -10.82 -19.23
CA GLN A 125 24.77 -10.44 -18.72
C GLN A 125 25.23 -9.03 -19.16
N GLY A 126 24.59 -8.00 -18.62
CA GLY A 126 25.08 -6.61 -18.75
C GLY A 126 24.75 -5.89 -20.06
N GLN A 127 23.91 -6.42 -20.95
CA GLN A 127 23.42 -5.63 -22.09
C GLN A 127 22.45 -4.52 -21.64
N ALA A 128 22.91 -3.27 -21.68
CA ALA A 128 22.11 -2.09 -21.33
C ALA A 128 20.77 -2.00 -22.10
N GLY A 129 20.73 -2.48 -23.34
CA GLY A 129 19.50 -2.55 -24.14
C GLY A 129 18.43 -3.49 -23.57
N ALA A 130 18.83 -4.63 -22.98
CA ALA A 130 17.90 -5.57 -22.38
C ALA A 130 17.30 -5.01 -21.08
N LEU A 131 18.09 -4.31 -20.27
CA LEU A 131 17.61 -3.61 -19.08
C LEU A 131 16.63 -2.50 -19.44
N ALA A 132 16.94 -1.71 -20.48
CA ALA A 132 16.03 -0.69 -21.00
C ALA A 132 14.70 -1.31 -21.48
N ALA A 133 14.75 -2.41 -22.23
CA ALA A 133 13.56 -3.12 -22.70
C ALA A 133 12.68 -3.62 -21.54
N ALA A 134 13.29 -4.15 -20.47
CA ALA A 134 12.56 -4.61 -19.30
C ALA A 134 11.88 -3.46 -18.54
N VAL A 135 12.55 -2.31 -18.37
CA VAL A 135 11.95 -1.12 -17.76
C VAL A 135 10.77 -0.63 -18.59
N ILE A 136 10.91 -0.58 -19.91
CA ILE A 136 9.82 -0.19 -20.81
C ILE A 136 8.65 -1.17 -20.72
N GLY A 137 8.91 -2.47 -20.68
CA GLY A 137 7.88 -3.51 -20.49
C GLY A 137 7.09 -3.34 -19.19
N ASN A 138 7.79 -3.07 -18.08
CA ASN A 138 7.14 -2.75 -16.80
C ASN A 138 6.30 -1.48 -16.88
N CYS A 139 6.78 -0.44 -17.56
CA CYS A 139 6.03 0.81 -17.73
C CYS A 139 4.74 0.60 -18.54
N VAL A 140 4.77 -0.24 -19.59
CA VAL A 140 3.57 -0.59 -20.37
C VAL A 140 2.56 -1.34 -19.51
N LEU A 141 3.02 -2.31 -18.71
CA LEU A 141 2.17 -3.04 -17.76
C LEU A 141 1.55 -2.07 -16.74
N TRP A 142 2.33 -1.14 -16.20
CA TRP A 142 1.81 -0.13 -15.28
C TRP A 142 0.80 0.80 -15.92
N PHE A 143 1.03 1.20 -17.17
CA PHE A 143 0.07 2.00 -17.91
C PHE A 143 -1.26 1.26 -18.14
N ALA A 144 -1.21 -0.03 -18.50
CA ALA A 144 -2.39 -0.87 -18.68
C ALA A 144 -3.18 -1.04 -17.37
N VAL A 145 -2.49 -1.35 -16.26
CA VAL A 145 -3.07 -1.48 -14.93
C VAL A 145 -3.65 -0.15 -14.43
N GLY A 146 -2.96 0.96 -14.67
CA GLY A 146 -3.41 2.32 -14.32
C GLY A 146 -4.68 2.73 -15.07
N ARG A 147 -4.80 2.37 -16.35
CA ARG A 147 -6.05 2.53 -17.12
C ARG A 147 -7.18 1.66 -16.56
N LEU A 148 -6.93 0.38 -16.29
CA LEU A 148 -7.94 -0.54 -15.77
C LEU A 148 -8.53 -0.07 -14.44
N LEU A 149 -7.67 0.50 -13.56
CA LEU A 149 -8.07 0.93 -12.23
C LEU A 149 -8.48 2.43 -12.15
N ARG A 150 -8.40 3.17 -13.27
CA ARG A 150 -8.63 4.64 -13.38
C ARG A 150 -7.79 5.47 -12.40
N LEU A 151 -6.55 5.06 -12.15
CA LEU A 151 -5.64 5.72 -11.20
C LEU A 151 -4.65 6.62 -11.95
N ARG A 152 -4.88 7.94 -11.90
CA ARG A 152 -4.10 8.94 -12.65
C ARG A 152 -2.61 8.96 -12.28
N TYR A 153 -2.26 8.74 -11.02
CA TYR A 153 -0.86 8.75 -10.56
C TYR A 153 -0.05 7.58 -11.16
N PHE A 154 -0.68 6.44 -11.39
CA PHE A 154 0.01 5.26 -11.90
C PHE A 154 0.31 5.40 -13.40
N SER A 155 -0.59 6.06 -14.14
CA SER A 155 -0.33 6.47 -15.53
C SER A 155 0.78 7.52 -15.62
N LEU A 156 0.86 8.47 -14.67
CA LEU A 156 1.97 9.44 -14.63
C LEU A 156 3.31 8.76 -14.37
N ALA A 157 3.37 7.84 -13.40
CA ALA A 157 4.57 7.05 -13.10
C ALA A 157 5.01 6.19 -14.31
N ALA A 158 4.06 5.64 -15.06
CA ALA A 158 4.33 4.88 -16.27
C ALA A 158 4.92 5.72 -17.41
N VAL A 159 4.63 7.03 -17.48
CA VAL A 159 5.20 7.94 -18.48
C VAL A 159 6.59 8.43 -18.06
N SER A 160 6.84 8.61 -16.76
CA SER A 160 8.16 9.05 -16.28
C SER A 160 9.28 8.02 -16.52
N GLY A 161 8.97 6.72 -16.51
CA GLY A 161 9.95 5.65 -16.75
C GLY A 161 10.64 5.71 -18.11
N PRO A 162 9.91 5.68 -19.25
CA PRO A 162 10.52 5.78 -20.57
C PRO A 162 11.19 7.14 -20.81
N LEU A 163 10.71 8.22 -20.18
CA LEU A 163 11.37 9.52 -20.22
C LEU A 163 12.76 9.48 -19.59
N LEU A 164 12.90 8.82 -18.44
CA LEU A 164 14.17 8.59 -17.74
C LEU A 164 15.14 7.74 -18.57
N VAL A 165 14.63 6.68 -19.21
CA VAL A 165 15.44 5.83 -20.10
C VAL A 165 15.93 6.63 -21.31
N ALA A 166 15.06 7.45 -21.91
CA ALA A 166 15.45 8.32 -23.03
C ALA A 166 16.52 9.34 -22.60
N ALA A 167 16.39 9.93 -21.41
CA ALA A 167 17.39 10.84 -20.87
C ALA A 167 18.73 10.14 -20.59
N ALA A 168 18.70 8.91 -20.07
CA ALA A 168 19.91 8.12 -19.82
C ALA A 168 20.63 7.73 -21.11
N ILE A 169 19.88 7.35 -22.16
CA ILE A 169 20.45 7.06 -23.49
C ILE A 169 21.04 8.32 -24.13
N TRP A 170 20.42 9.49 -23.91
CA TRP A 170 20.93 10.76 -24.45
C TRP A 170 22.20 11.25 -23.74
N TRP A 171 22.45 10.80 -22.51
CA TRP A 171 23.62 11.19 -21.72
C TRP A 171 24.86 10.32 -21.96
N CYS A 172 24.70 9.11 -22.49
CA CYS A 172 25.78 8.21 -22.92
C CYS A 172 26.22 8.48 -24.36
#